data_AF-A0A2H0UZA4-F1
#
_entry.id   AF-A0A2H0UZA4-F1
#
_cell.length_a   1.000
_cell.length_b   1.000
_cell.length_c   1.000
_cell.angle_alpha   90.00
_cell.angle_beta   90.00
_cell.angle_gamma   90.00
#
_symmetry.space_group_name_H-M   'P 1'
#
loop_
_entity.id
_entity.type
_entity.pdbx_description
1 polymer ?
#
loop_
_entity_poly.entity_id
_entity_poly.type
_entity_poly.pdbx_seq_one_letter_code
_entity_poly.pdbx_strand_id
1 'polypeptide(L)'
;MSKKKFSLVFAVAVAMVMVPAAAFAFEVKKGNNIYVGENETIAGNLYAAGVNVIIDGQITGDLFCAGQSVTINGEVGGDIFCASSAVAINGKVGGSVRVAASELSINCVLVKTIKNYQNNKT
;
A
#
# COMPACT_ATOMS: atom_id res chain seq x y z
N MET A 1 41.65 -34.64 -16.66
CA MET A 1 40.64 -33.92 -15.83
C MET A 1 40.23 -34.85 -14.69
N SER A 2 40.49 -34.47 -13.44
CA SER A 2 40.40 -35.37 -12.27
C SER A 2 38.96 -35.86 -12.03
N LYS A 3 38.75 -37.18 -11.92
CA LYS A 3 37.44 -37.85 -11.74
C LYS A 3 36.59 -37.23 -10.61
N LYS A 4 37.23 -36.58 -9.64
CA LYS A 4 36.60 -35.82 -8.54
C LYS A 4 35.80 -34.60 -9.02
N LYS A 5 36.25 -33.93 -10.09
CA LYS A 5 35.54 -32.79 -10.69
C LYS A 5 34.28 -33.23 -11.45
N PHE A 6 34.31 -34.41 -12.06
CA PHE A 6 33.15 -34.99 -12.76
C PHE A 6 32.08 -35.47 -11.77
N SER A 7 32.50 -36.11 -10.67
CA SER A 7 31.60 -36.50 -9.59
C SER A 7 30.93 -35.30 -8.91
N LEU A 8 31.64 -34.17 -8.79
CA LEU A 8 31.10 -32.94 -8.20
C LEU A 8 30.03 -32.31 -9.10
N VAL A 9 30.28 -32.25 -10.41
CA VAL A 9 29.32 -31.69 -11.40
C VAL A 9 28.07 -32.57 -11.50
N PHE A 10 28.22 -33.89 -11.44
CA PHE A 10 27.08 -34.82 -11.43
C PHE A 10 26.23 -34.71 -10.17
N ALA A 11 26.86 -34.53 -9.00
CA ALA A 11 26.15 -34.32 -7.74
C ALA A 11 25.36 -32.99 -7.72
N VAL A 12 25.93 -31.92 -8.29
CA VAL A 12 25.24 -30.62 -8.43
C VAL A 12 24.07 -30.72 -9.41
N ALA A 13 24.22 -31.44 -10.51
CA ALA A 13 23.15 -31.65 -11.49
C ALA A 13 21.97 -32.46 -10.91
N VAL A 14 22.25 -33.50 -10.11
CA VAL A 14 21.21 -34.29 -9.42
C VAL A 14 20.53 -33.46 -8.32
N ALA A 15 21.28 -32.62 -7.61
CA ALA A 15 20.72 -31.69 -6.62
C ALA A 15 19.79 -30.64 -7.25
N MET A 16 20.04 -30.22 -8.50
CA MET A 16 19.17 -29.31 -9.25
C MET A 16 17.86 -29.97 -9.70
N VAL A 17 17.85 -31.29 -9.90
CA VAL A 17 16.65 -32.08 -10.26
C VAL A 17 15.84 -32.48 -9.03
N MET A 18 16.49 -32.57 -7.85
CA MET A 18 15.85 -32.92 -6.58
C MET A 18 15.43 -31.70 -5.74
N VAL A 19 15.49 -30.47 -6.27
CA VAL A 19 14.78 -29.34 -5.63
C VAL A 19 13.29 -29.71 -5.62
N PRO A 20 12.71 -29.97 -4.45
CA PRO A 20 11.43 -30.65 -4.37
C PRO A 20 10.35 -29.85 -5.08
N ALA A 21 9.35 -30.56 -5.58
CA ALA A 21 8.01 -30.08 -5.93
C ALA A 21 7.25 -29.49 -4.73
N ALA A 22 7.96 -28.80 -3.82
CA ALA A 22 7.44 -27.80 -2.91
C ALA A 22 7.18 -26.49 -3.67
N ALA A 23 6.54 -26.59 -4.83
CA ALA A 23 5.51 -25.65 -5.19
C ALA A 23 4.32 -25.90 -4.26
N PHE A 24 4.52 -25.70 -2.95
CA PHE A 24 3.42 -25.17 -2.17
C PHE A 24 3.06 -23.91 -2.91
N ALA A 25 1.85 -23.87 -3.46
CA ALA A 25 1.26 -22.63 -3.88
C ALA A 25 1.40 -21.69 -2.68
N PHE A 26 2.45 -20.87 -2.70
CA PHE A 26 2.46 -19.65 -1.96
C PHE A 26 1.40 -18.84 -2.70
N GLU A 27 0.14 -19.03 -2.29
CA GLU A 27 -0.86 -18.01 -2.53
C GLU A 27 -0.41 -16.84 -1.66
N VAL A 28 0.58 -16.09 -2.17
CA VAL A 28 0.58 -14.68 -1.93
C VAL A 28 -0.84 -14.30 -2.33
N LYS A 29 -1.67 -13.91 -1.37
CA LYS A 29 -2.65 -12.89 -1.73
C LYS A 29 -1.82 -11.66 -2.06
N LYS A 30 -1.29 -11.62 -3.29
CA LYS A 30 -0.89 -10.39 -3.96
C LYS A 30 -2.20 -9.66 -4.17
N GLY A 31 -2.64 -9.00 -3.13
CA GLY A 31 -3.73 -8.06 -3.22
C GLY A 31 -3.16 -6.81 -3.87
N ASN A 32 -3.51 -6.56 -5.12
CA ASN A 32 -3.39 -5.23 -5.67
C ASN A 32 -4.27 -4.24 -4.88
N ASN A 33 -5.28 -4.72 -4.15
CA ASN A 33 -6.31 -3.87 -3.57
C ASN A 33 -6.36 -4.03 -2.04
N ILE A 34 -6.29 -2.91 -1.33
CA ILE A 34 -6.58 -2.80 0.11
C ILE A 34 -7.99 -2.24 0.24
N TYR A 35 -8.82 -2.87 1.07
CA TYR A 35 -10.20 -2.45 1.31
C TYR A 35 -10.47 -2.45 2.82
N VAL A 36 -10.90 -1.31 3.35
CA VAL A 36 -11.45 -1.18 4.71
C VAL A 36 -12.94 -0.88 4.57
N GLY A 37 -13.79 -1.79 5.04
CA GLY A 37 -15.23 -1.71 4.81
C GLY A 37 -15.93 -0.65 5.66
N GLU A 38 -17.10 -0.18 5.24
CA GLU A 38 -17.89 0.86 5.93
C GLU A 38 -18.16 0.57 7.42
N ASN A 39 -18.35 -0.70 7.78
CA ASN A 39 -18.61 -1.13 9.16
C ASN A 39 -17.34 -1.48 9.94
N GLU A 40 -16.18 -1.25 9.36
CA GLU A 40 -14.89 -1.53 9.98
C GLU A 40 -14.35 -0.28 10.68
N THR A 41 -13.88 -0.46 11.91
CA THR A 41 -13.18 0.58 12.65
C THR A 41 -11.77 0.12 12.94
N ILE A 42 -10.79 0.81 12.35
CA ILE A 42 -9.39 0.63 12.66
C ILE A 42 -9.05 1.54 13.84
N ALA A 43 -8.78 0.93 14.98
CA ALA A 43 -8.30 1.64 16.15
C ALA A 43 -6.82 2.02 15.98
N GLY A 44 -6.50 3.32 16.09
CA GLY A 44 -5.15 3.85 15.95
C GLY A 44 -4.80 4.19 14.50
N ASN A 45 -3.51 4.06 14.16
CA ASN A 45 -2.99 4.47 12.86
C ASN A 45 -3.09 3.34 11.83
N LEU A 46 -3.40 3.68 10.59
CA LEU A 46 -3.43 2.74 9.47
C LEU A 46 -2.28 3.02 8.49
N TYR A 47 -1.57 1.96 8.11
CA TYR A 47 -0.58 1.97 7.04
C TYR A 47 -1.07 1.07 5.91
N ALA A 48 -1.42 1.66 4.76
CA ALA A 48 -2.00 0.96 3.63
C ALA A 48 -1.17 1.17 2.35
N ALA A 49 -0.64 0.10 1.77
CA ALA A 49 0.08 0.16 0.51
C ALA A 49 -0.45 -0.91 -0.45
N GLY A 50 -0.88 -0.48 -1.64
CA GLY A 50 -1.44 -1.35 -2.67
C GLY A 50 -1.53 -0.65 -4.03
N VAL A 51 -1.93 -1.33 -5.09
CA VAL A 51 -2.27 -0.67 -6.36
C VAL A 51 -3.53 0.18 -6.19
N ASN A 52 -4.58 -0.36 -5.57
CA ASN A 52 -5.78 0.38 -5.20
C ASN A 52 -5.95 0.32 -3.68
N VAL A 53 -6.18 1.46 -3.04
CA VAL A 53 -6.49 1.53 -1.60
C VAL A 53 -7.85 2.21 -1.45
N ILE A 54 -8.79 1.52 -0.84
CA ILE A 54 -10.15 2.02 -0.62
C ILE A 54 -10.45 1.94 0.87
N ILE A 55 -10.74 3.09 1.47
CA ILE A 55 -11.04 3.24 2.89
C ILE A 55 -12.47 3.78 3.02
N ASP A 56 -13.43 2.89 3.24
CA ASP A 56 -14.83 3.25 3.48
C ASP A 56 -15.15 3.30 4.99
N GLY A 57 -14.41 2.57 5.81
CA GLY A 57 -14.56 2.53 7.26
C GLY A 57 -13.86 3.66 8.02
N GLN A 58 -13.97 3.62 9.35
CA GLN A 58 -13.41 4.64 10.24
C GLN A 58 -11.98 4.30 10.69
N ILE A 59 -11.09 5.29 10.70
CA ILE A 59 -9.75 5.21 11.28
C ILE A 59 -9.68 6.23 12.42
N THR A 60 -9.43 5.79 13.65
CA THR A 60 -9.44 6.70 14.80
C THR A 60 -8.16 7.54 14.94
N GLY A 61 -7.06 7.11 14.32
CA GLY A 61 -5.78 7.81 14.28
C GLY A 61 -5.40 8.34 12.88
N ASP A 62 -4.10 8.32 12.57
CA ASP A 62 -3.54 8.81 11.31
C ASP A 62 -3.60 7.76 10.19
N LEU A 63 -3.70 8.20 8.94
CA LEU A 63 -3.66 7.35 7.75
C LEU A 63 -2.38 7.62 6.94
N PHE A 64 -1.60 6.57 6.71
CA PHE A 64 -0.48 6.55 5.79
C PHE A 64 -0.82 5.64 4.61
N CYS A 65 -0.90 6.21 3.41
CA CYS A 65 -1.28 5.46 2.21
C CYS A 65 -0.29 5.63 1.04
N ALA A 66 -0.13 4.56 0.26
CA ALA A 66 0.57 4.61 -1.01
C ALA A 66 -0.06 3.69 -2.05
N GLY A 67 -0.14 4.14 -3.30
CA GLY A 67 -0.65 3.29 -4.37
C GLY A 67 -0.80 3.94 -5.74
N GLN A 68 -1.39 3.25 -6.70
CA GLN A 68 -1.74 3.85 -7.99
C GLN A 68 -3.02 4.68 -7.87
N SER A 69 -4.02 4.17 -7.16
CA SER A 69 -5.25 4.87 -6.82
C SER A 69 -5.58 4.73 -5.34
N VAL A 70 -5.94 5.83 -4.70
CA VAL A 70 -6.40 5.86 -3.31
C VAL A 70 -7.73 6.59 -3.20
N THR A 71 -8.72 5.95 -2.60
CA THR A 71 -10.05 6.52 -2.30
C THR A 71 -10.33 6.43 -0.81
N ILE A 72 -10.67 7.56 -0.19
CA ILE A 72 -10.94 7.67 1.25
C ILE A 72 -12.35 8.24 1.42
N ASN A 73 -13.32 7.38 1.66
CA ASN A 73 -14.73 7.71 1.88
C ASN A 73 -15.08 7.78 3.38
N GLY A 74 -14.40 6.99 4.20
CA GLY A 74 -14.61 6.95 5.64
C GLY A 74 -13.92 8.08 6.43
N GLU A 75 -14.21 8.15 7.73
CA GLU A 75 -13.63 9.18 8.61
C GLU A 75 -12.21 8.81 9.05
N VAL A 76 -11.30 9.78 8.97
CA VAL A 76 -9.95 9.72 9.55
C VAL A 76 -9.86 10.73 10.69
N GLY A 77 -9.69 10.22 11.91
CA GLY A 77 -9.63 11.05 13.13
C GLY A 77 -8.38 11.94 13.18
N GLY A 78 -7.28 11.48 12.60
CA GLY A 78 -5.99 12.17 12.58
C GLY A 78 -5.61 12.81 11.24
N ASP A 79 -4.31 12.83 10.96
CA ASP A 79 -3.71 13.34 9.73
C ASP A 79 -3.73 12.29 8.62
N ILE A 80 -3.76 12.74 7.36
CA ILE A 80 -3.61 11.88 6.17
C ILE A 80 -2.29 12.19 5.48
N PHE A 81 -1.48 11.16 5.25
CA PHE A 81 -0.26 11.20 4.45
C PHE A 81 -0.39 10.20 3.30
N CYS A 82 -0.51 10.70 2.07
CA CYS A 82 -0.71 9.83 0.91
C CYS A 82 0.24 10.12 -0.25
N ALA A 83 0.73 9.07 -0.90
CA ALA A 83 1.49 9.17 -2.15
C ALA A 83 0.86 8.27 -3.22
N SER A 84 0.27 8.86 -4.26
CA SER A 84 -0.42 8.08 -5.29
C SER A 84 -0.52 8.79 -6.63
N SER A 85 -0.78 8.09 -7.73
CA SER A 85 -1.08 8.77 -9.00
C SER A 85 -2.41 9.52 -8.93
N ALA A 86 -3.44 8.89 -8.36
CA ALA A 86 -4.77 9.48 -8.19
C ALA A 86 -5.27 9.31 -6.76
N VAL A 87 -5.68 10.41 -6.13
CA VAL A 87 -6.24 10.42 -4.76
C VAL A 87 -7.61 11.09 -4.75
N ALA A 88 -8.59 10.41 -4.17
CA ALA A 88 -9.92 10.95 -3.89
C ALA A 88 -10.19 10.90 -2.37
N ILE A 89 -10.49 12.05 -1.78
CA ILE A 89 -10.82 12.18 -0.35
C ILE A 89 -12.23 12.75 -0.23
N ASN A 90 -13.17 11.91 0.17
CA ASN A 90 -14.60 12.24 0.32
C ASN A 90 -15.04 12.22 1.80
N GLY A 91 -14.36 11.43 2.62
CA GLY A 91 -14.65 11.29 4.05
C GLY A 91 -14.15 12.44 4.90
N LYS A 92 -14.57 12.50 6.17
CA LYS A 92 -14.17 13.55 7.11
C LYS A 92 -12.73 13.36 7.59
N VAL A 93 -11.98 14.46 7.71
CA VAL A 93 -10.60 14.44 8.23
C VAL A 93 -10.50 15.34 9.44
N GLY A 94 -10.13 14.76 10.59
CA GLY A 94 -9.95 15.48 11.85
C GLY A 94 -8.67 16.31 11.91
N GLY A 95 -7.63 15.87 11.20
CA GLY A 95 -6.32 16.52 11.12
C GLY A 95 -6.04 17.23 9.80
N SER A 96 -4.77 17.18 9.39
CA SER A 96 -4.22 17.79 8.18
C SER A 96 -4.07 16.74 7.07
N VAL A 97 -4.24 17.18 5.82
CA VAL A 97 -4.03 16.33 4.64
C VAL A 97 -2.73 16.71 3.94
N ARG A 98 -1.86 15.73 3.73
CA ARG A 98 -0.60 15.85 2.97
C ARG A 98 -0.58 14.79 1.90
N VAL A 99 -0.72 15.22 0.64
CA VAL A 99 -0.80 14.30 -0.50
C VAL A 99 0.23 14.68 -1.55
N ALA A 100 0.97 13.69 -2.04
CA ALA A 100 1.77 13.77 -3.24
C ALA A 100 1.06 12.96 -4.33
N ALA A 101 0.39 13.64 -5.25
CA ALA A 101 -0.31 12.98 -6.34
C ALA A 101 -0.31 13.75 -7.65
N SER A 102 -0.48 13.02 -8.77
CA SER A 102 -0.67 13.62 -10.09
C SER A 102 -2.08 14.18 -10.24
N GLU A 103 -3.08 13.45 -9.73
CA GLU A 103 -4.47 13.86 -9.68
C GLU A 103 -4.98 13.79 -8.23
N LEU A 104 -5.63 14.86 -7.79
CA LEU A 104 -6.16 15.00 -6.42
C LEU A 104 -7.56 15.60 -6.47
N SER A 105 -8.54 14.83 -5.98
CA SER A 105 -9.90 15.27 -5.72
C SER A 105 -10.15 15.29 -4.22
N ILE A 106 -10.57 16.45 -3.70
CA ILE A 106 -10.91 16.64 -2.29
C ILE A 106 -12.33 17.15 -2.22
N ASN A 107 -13.24 16.26 -1.80
CA ASN A 107 -14.63 16.56 -1.49
C ASN A 107 -14.92 16.18 -0.04
N CYS A 108 -14.08 16.66 0.88
CA CYS A 108 -14.20 16.34 2.30
C CYS A 108 -14.59 17.56 3.13
N VAL A 109 -15.14 17.28 4.31
CA VAL A 109 -15.28 18.27 5.38
C VAL A 109 -13.99 18.25 6.20
N LEU A 110 -13.15 19.27 6.02
CA LEU A 110 -11.94 19.46 6.82
C LEU A 110 -12.26 20.16 8.13
N VAL A 111 -11.77 19.61 9.24
CA VAL A 111 -11.82 20.28 10.55
C VAL A 111 -10.62 21.23 10.74
N LYS A 112 -9.54 21.12 9.94
CA LYS A 112 -8.34 21.99 10.01
C LYS A 112 -7.68 22.30 8.64
N THR A 113 -6.92 23.41 8.57
CA THR A 113 -6.42 24.13 7.35
C THR A 113 -5.47 23.35 6.41
N ILE A 114 -5.55 23.63 5.10
CA ILE A 114 -4.66 23.10 4.03
C ILE A 114 -3.33 23.88 3.93
N LYS A 115 -2.19 23.18 3.80
CA LYS A 115 -0.91 23.75 3.34
C LYS A 115 -0.48 23.09 2.03
N ASN A 116 -0.54 23.82 0.92
CA ASN A 116 -0.04 23.38 -0.39
C ASN A 116 1.44 23.76 -0.54
N TYR A 117 2.32 22.78 -0.84
CA TYR A 117 3.73 23.02 -1.13
C TYR A 117 3.98 22.83 -2.63
N GLN A 118 3.78 23.89 -3.40
CA GLN A 118 4.12 23.91 -4.83
C GLN A 118 5.60 24.28 -4.98
N ASN A 119 6.43 23.32 -5.42
CA ASN A 119 7.81 23.59 -5.82
C ASN A 119 7.83 24.22 -7.22
N ASN A 120 7.60 25.54 -7.31
CA ASN A 120 7.90 26.27 -8.53
C ASN A 120 9.38 26.68 -8.50
N LYS A 121 10.25 25.86 -9.07
CA LYS A 121 11.62 26.25 -9.41
C LYS A 121 11.57 27.04 -10.73
N THR A 122 11.74 28.35 -10.64
CA THR A 122 12.24 29.18 -11.74
C THR A 122 13.72 28.90 -11.97
#